data_AF-A0A1H1E3K0-F1
#
_entry.id   AF-A0A1H1E3K0-F1
#
_cell.length_a   1.000
_cell.length_b   1.000
_cell.length_c   1.000
_cell.angle_alpha   90.00
_cell.angle_beta   90.00
_cell.angle_gamma   90.00
#
_symmetry.space_group_name_H-M   'P 1'
#
loop_
_entity.id
_entity.type
_entity.pdbx_description
1 polymer ?
#
loop_
_entity_poly.entity_id
_entity_poly.type
_entity_poly.pdbx_seq_one_letter_code
_entity_poly.pdbx_strand_id
1 'polypeptide(L)'
;MTSHAEALEVTLAADPVLANPEHASTVQLARTLAATLDRQTKAGSLQTRTLAAYVSLLTAVRRIVREARDDGPAPTRTASRLAKLKQESTPAKGATK
;
A
#
# COMPACT_ATOMS: atom_id res chain seq x y z
N MET A 1 3.59 12.28 22.07
CA MET A 1 3.77 10.99 21.35
C MET A 1 2.41 10.61 20.81
N THR A 2 2.28 10.43 19.50
CA THR A 2 1.06 9.87 18.90
C THR A 2 0.96 8.39 19.26
N SER A 3 -0.23 7.94 19.62
CA SER A 3 -0.48 6.52 19.95
C SER A 3 -0.43 5.65 18.69
N HIS A 4 -0.16 4.35 18.86
CA HIS A 4 -0.18 3.39 17.76
C HIS A 4 -1.57 3.32 17.14
N ALA A 5 -2.63 3.44 17.96
CA ALA A 5 -4.00 3.50 17.49
C ALA A 5 -4.26 4.75 16.62
N GLU A 6 -3.84 5.94 17.05
CA GLU A 6 -4.00 7.16 16.24
C GLU A 6 -3.24 7.10 14.92
N ALA A 7 -2.00 6.60 14.93
CA ALA A 7 -1.21 6.44 13.71
C ALA A 7 -1.88 5.46 12.73
N LEU A 8 -2.50 4.40 13.24
CA LEU A 8 -3.25 3.46 12.43
C LEU A 8 -4.50 4.13 11.83
N GLU A 9 -5.29 4.86 12.61
CA GLU A 9 -6.50 5.53 12.10
C GLU A 9 -6.18 6.57 11.01
N VAL A 10 -5.09 7.33 11.14
CA VAL A 10 -4.62 8.24 10.08
C VAL A 10 -4.32 7.48 8.79
N THR A 11 -3.71 6.30 8.91
CA THR A 11 -3.41 5.44 7.76
C THR A 11 -4.68 4.86 7.13
N LEU A 12 -5.64 4.44 7.96
CA LEU A 12 -6.93 3.90 7.50
C LEU A 12 -7.77 4.98 6.80
N ALA A 13 -7.78 6.20 7.33
CA ALA A 13 -8.52 7.32 6.76
C ALA A 13 -7.94 7.82 5.43
N ALA A 14 -6.65 7.56 5.18
CA ALA A 14 -5.99 7.99 3.95
C ALA A 14 -6.35 7.16 2.72
N ASP A 15 -6.79 5.90 2.89
CA ASP A 15 -6.98 4.96 1.80
C ASP A 15 -8.40 4.36 1.78
N PRO A 16 -9.24 4.70 0.77
CA PRO A 16 -10.63 4.23 0.69
C PRO A 16 -10.74 2.72 0.48
N VAL A 17 -9.69 2.07 -0.04
CA VAL A 17 -9.61 0.61 -0.16
C VAL A 17 -9.80 -0.06 1.19
N LEU A 18 -9.27 0.53 2.27
CA LEU A 18 -9.35 -0.04 3.62
C LEU A 18 -10.72 0.15 4.27
N ALA A 19 -11.60 0.96 3.66
CA ALA A 19 -13.00 1.06 4.06
C ALA A 19 -13.86 -0.09 3.48
N ASN A 20 -13.31 -0.90 2.57
CA ASN A 20 -14.03 -2.03 2.00
C ASN A 20 -14.28 -3.12 3.05
N PRO A 21 -15.50 -3.70 3.09
CA PRO A 21 -15.86 -4.71 4.07
C PRO A 21 -15.02 -5.99 3.96
N GLU A 22 -14.50 -6.31 2.77
CA GLU A 22 -13.59 -7.45 2.55
C GLU A 22 -12.30 -7.36 3.37
N HIS A 23 -11.88 -6.15 3.76
CA HIS A 23 -10.66 -5.93 4.55
C HIS A 23 -10.96 -5.56 6.01
N ALA A 24 -12.24 -5.49 6.40
CA ALA A 24 -12.66 -5.05 7.73
C ALA A 24 -12.09 -5.93 8.86
N SER A 25 -11.95 -7.25 8.64
CA SER A 25 -11.38 -8.17 9.62
C SER A 25 -9.90 -7.87 9.89
N THR A 26 -9.12 -7.64 8.84
CA THR A 26 -7.69 -7.25 8.93
C THR A 26 -7.53 -5.90 9.61
N VAL A 27 -8.36 -4.92 9.25
CA VAL A 27 -8.37 -3.60 9.88
C VAL A 27 -8.73 -3.67 11.36
N GLN A 28 -9.72 -4.49 11.73
CA GLN A 28 -10.12 -4.67 13.12
C GLN A 28 -9.04 -5.34 13.98
N LEU A 29 -8.34 -6.32 13.41
CA LEU A 29 -7.16 -6.92 14.03
C LEU A 29 -6.04 -5.90 14.23
N ALA A 30 -5.82 -5.01 13.24
CA ALA A 30 -4.83 -3.93 13.34
C ALA A 30 -5.13 -3.00 14.51
N ARG A 31 -6.40 -2.57 14.64
CA ARG A 31 -6.88 -1.73 15.74
C ARG A 31 -6.67 -2.38 17.09
N THR A 32 -6.99 -3.67 17.19
CA THR A 32 -6.86 -4.44 18.43
C THR A 32 -5.40 -4.55 18.87
N LEU A 33 -4.49 -4.83 17.93
CA LEU A 33 -3.06 -4.91 18.21
C LEU A 33 -2.46 -3.55 18.55
N ALA A 34 -2.85 -2.49 17.83
CA ALA A 34 -2.43 -1.13 18.14
C ALA A 34 -2.85 -0.70 19.55
N ALA A 35 -4.11 -0.93 19.93
CA ALA A 35 -4.60 -0.65 21.28
C ALA A 35 -3.87 -1.48 22.35
N THR A 36 -3.51 -2.73 22.03
CA THR A 36 -2.74 -3.59 22.94
C THR A 36 -1.32 -3.06 23.13
N LEU A 37 -0.67 -2.62 22.05
CA LEU A 37 0.65 -1.99 22.12
C LEU A 37 0.62 -0.70 22.92
N ASP A 38 -0.39 0.15 22.73
CA ASP A 38 -0.53 1.38 23.51
C ASP A 38 -0.67 1.11 25.01
N ARG A 39 -1.44 0.09 25.39
CA ARG A 39 -1.55 -0.36 26.79
C ARG A 39 -0.22 -0.90 27.32
N GLN A 40 0.47 -1.70 26.53
CA GLN A 40 1.77 -2.27 26.87
C GLN A 40 2.86 -1.20 27.07
N THR A 41 2.90 -0.20 26.18
CA THR A 41 3.81 0.95 26.29
C THR A 41 3.52 1.75 27.56
N LYS A 42 2.24 2.03 27.86
CA LYS A 42 1.83 2.73 29.10
C LYS A 42 2.17 1.94 30.35
N ALA A 43 2.11 0.61 30.30
CA ALA A 43 2.47 -0.28 31.40
C ALA A 43 3.99 -0.52 31.51
N GLY A 44 4.81 0.00 30.60
CA GLY A 44 6.26 -0.26 30.55
C GLY A 44 6.62 -1.71 30.20
N SER A 45 5.67 -2.50 29.71
CA SER A 45 5.83 -3.92 29.38
C SER A 45 5.53 -4.14 27.90
N LEU A 46 6.51 -3.85 27.05
CA LEU A 46 6.39 -4.04 25.61
C LEU A 46 6.73 -5.48 25.24
N GLN A 47 5.73 -6.24 24.79
CA GLN A 47 5.97 -7.62 24.37
C GLN A 47 6.46 -7.64 22.92
N THR A 48 7.67 -8.13 22.70
CA THR A 48 8.30 -8.22 21.36
C THR A 48 7.44 -8.99 20.36
N ARG A 49 6.70 -10.02 20.83
CA ARG A 49 5.78 -10.79 20.00
C ARG A 49 4.60 -9.96 19.50
N THR A 50 4.03 -9.11 20.34
CA THR A 50 2.91 -8.22 19.99
C THR A 50 3.38 -7.18 18.98
N LEU A 51 4.59 -6.64 19.15
CA LEU A 51 5.19 -5.71 18.20
C LEU A 51 5.45 -6.38 16.84
N ALA A 52 6.03 -7.58 16.82
CA ALA A 52 6.26 -8.33 15.59
C ALA A 52 4.95 -8.61 14.85
N ALA A 53 3.92 -9.06 15.56
CA ALA A 53 2.60 -9.30 14.98
C ALA A 53 1.99 -8.02 14.37
N TYR A 54 2.12 -6.89 15.06
CA TYR A 54 1.64 -5.60 14.55
C TYR A 54 2.38 -5.15 13.28
N VAL A 55 3.71 -5.29 13.25
CA VAL A 55 4.51 -4.94 12.07
C VAL A 55 4.16 -5.82 10.86
N SER A 56 4.00 -7.12 11.05
CA SER A 56 3.54 -8.04 10.00
C SER A 56 2.17 -7.64 9.47
N LEU A 57 1.26 -7.26 10.36
CA LEU A 57 -0.10 -6.87 9.98
C LEU A 57 -0.14 -5.53 9.23
N LEU A 58 0.65 -4.54 9.64
CA LEU A 58 0.83 -3.28 8.88
C LEU A 58 1.37 -3.53 7.48
N THR A 59 2.26 -4.51 7.32
CA THR A 59 2.80 -4.90 6.01
C THR A 59 1.71 -5.50 5.13
N ALA A 60 0.84 -6.35 5.69
CA ALA A 60 -0.32 -6.89 4.98
C ALA A 60 -1.30 -5.78 4.54
N VAL A 61 -1.61 -4.83 5.43
CA VAL A 61 -2.47 -3.67 5.11
C VAL A 61 -1.88 -2.84 3.96
N ARG A 62 -0.58 -2.52 4.01
CA ARG A 62 0.11 -1.80 2.92
C ARG A 62 0.09 -2.56 1.60
N ARG A 63 0.19 -3.89 1.66
CA ARG A 63 0.13 -4.74 0.48
C ARG A 63 -1.27 -4.70 -0.16
N ILE A 64 -2.33 -4.78 0.64
CA ILE A 64 -3.72 -4.64 0.16
C ILE A 64 -3.91 -3.30 -0.57
N VAL A 65 -3.47 -2.20 0.03
CA VAL A 65 -3.56 -0.86 -0.61
C VAL A 65 -2.78 -0.83 -1.91
N ARG A 66 -1.60 -1.43 -1.95
CA ARG A 66 -0.77 -1.47 -3.16
C ARG A 66 -1.43 -2.30 -4.26
N GLU A 67 -1.89 -3.50 -3.94
CA GLU A 67 -2.55 -4.41 -4.90
C GLU A 67 -3.80 -3.74 -5.48
N ALA A 68 -4.65 -3.12 -4.65
CA ALA A 68 -5.82 -2.40 -5.13
C ALA A 68 -5.49 -1.18 -6.01
N ARG A 69 -4.33 -0.54 -5.81
CA ARG A 69 -3.83 0.53 -6.69
C ARG A 69 -3.24 -0.01 -8.00
N ASP A 70 -2.59 -1.18 -7.95
CA ASP A 70 -2.04 -1.88 -9.11
C ASP A 70 -3.16 -2.49 -9.98
N ASP A 71 -4.32 -2.85 -9.39
CA ASP A 71 -5.55 -3.31 -10.06
C ASP A 71 -6.47 -2.15 -10.52
N GLY A 72 -6.13 -0.89 -10.20
CA GLY A 72 -6.76 0.28 -10.82
C GLY A 72 -6.52 0.29 -12.34
N PRO A 73 -7.33 1.02 -13.14
CA PRO A 73 -7.18 1.03 -14.60
C PRO A 73 -5.73 1.39 -14.94
N ALA A 74 -4.99 0.40 -15.43
CA ALA A 74 -3.58 0.54 -15.74
C ALA A 74 -3.41 1.82 -16.56
N PRO A 75 -2.54 2.77 -16.16
CA PRO A 75 -2.21 3.89 -17.03
C PRO A 75 -1.38 3.34 -18.17
N THR A 76 -2.03 2.76 -19.18
CA THR A 76 -1.59 2.58 -20.57
C THR A 76 -0.08 2.34 -20.74
N ARG A 77 0.53 1.51 -19.87
CA ARG A 77 1.99 1.38 -19.76
C ARG A 77 2.59 0.44 -20.80
N THR A 78 1.76 -0.07 -21.69
CA THR A 78 2.12 -1.00 -22.77
C THR A 78 2.15 -0.36 -24.16
N ALA A 79 1.64 0.86 -24.34
CA ALA A 79 1.69 1.55 -25.65
C ALA A 79 3.00 2.36 -25.85
N SER A 80 3.60 2.90 -24.80
CA SER A 80 4.70 3.88 -24.97
C SER A 80 6.06 3.31 -25.35
N ARG A 81 6.34 2.01 -25.13
CA ARG A 81 7.64 1.43 -25.50
C ARG A 81 7.66 0.90 -26.93
N LEU A 82 6.58 0.26 -27.38
CA LEU A 82 6.47 -0.26 -28.74
C LEU A 82 6.24 0.86 -29.78
N ALA A 83 5.48 1.91 -29.41
CA ALA A 83 5.28 3.07 -30.29
C ALA A 83 6.59 3.88 -30.49
N LYS A 84 7.39 4.03 -29.44
CA LYS A 84 8.72 4.67 -29.53
C LYS A 84 9.69 3.87 -30.41
N LEU A 85 9.72 2.55 -30.27
CA LEU A 85 10.53 1.66 -31.11
C LEU A 85 10.11 1.69 -32.60
N LYS A 86 8.81 1.80 -32.90
CA LYS A 86 8.33 1.95 -34.29
C LYS A 86 8.67 3.31 -34.91
N GLN A 87 8.67 4.39 -34.14
CA GLN A 87 9.09 5.71 -34.65
C GLN A 87 10.59 5.79 -34.93
N GLU A 88 11.44 5.16 -34.12
CA GLU A 88 12.89 5.09 -34.38
C GLU A 88 13.27 4.15 -35.53
N SER A 89 12.42 3.17 -35.84
CA SER A 89 12.67 2.17 -36.89
C SER A 89 12.14 2.55 -38.27
N THR A 90 11.71 3.81 -38.48
CA THR A 90 11.33 4.28 -39.82
C THR A 90 12.55 4.98 -40.46
N PRO A 91 13.38 4.28 -41.26
CA PRO A 91 14.47 4.92 -41.97
C PRO A 91 13.89 5.91 -42.99
N ALA A 92 14.24 7.18 -42.84
CA ALA A 92 14.09 8.17 -43.89
C ALA A 92 14.94 7.73 -45.10
N LYS A 93 14.30 7.05 -46.05
CA LYS A 93 14.88 6.73 -47.35
C LYS A 93 13.99 7.32 -48.43
N GLY A 94 14.38 8.48 -48.93
CA GLY A 94 13.71 9.09 -50.08
C GLY A 94 13.93 10.59 -50.23
N ALA A 95 15.17 11.03 -50.43
CA ALA A 95 15.44 12.29 -51.12
C ALA A 95 16.74 12.17 -51.92
N THR A 96 16.68 11.34 -52.97
CA THR A 96 17.50 11.52 -54.17
C THR A 96 16.84 12.57 -55.04
N LYS A 97 17.46 13.75 -55.18
CA LYS A 97 17.77 14.36 -56.47
C LYS A 97 18.76 15.50 -56.29
#